data_AF-C0VNP3-F1
#
_entry.id   AF-C0VNP3-F1
#
_cell.length_a   1.000
_cell.length_b   1.000
_cell.length_c   1.000
_cell.angle_alpha   90.00
_cell.angle_beta   90.00
_cell.angle_gamma   90.00
#
_symmetry.space_group_name_H-M   'P 1'
#
loop_
_entity.id
_entity.type
_entity.pdbx_description
1 polymer ?
#
loop_
_entity_poly.entity_id
_entity_poly.type
_entity_poly.pdbx_seq_one_letter_code
_entity_poly.pdbx_strand_id
1 'polypeptide(L)'
;MTQLTPYHEDQELDNNTSTNVHFRDILEQHINRRSLITKTASGAVALTLASTLTGCNDNDNKSNNNNGGTNPPIDPNKKPEKLNFTTVPKNLNDIVTVPEGYEAHVLYALGDSINPTYAEWDDNNIPSGPSFQFRSGDCHDGMSYFGLNTATGRYDEQQSNDGLLVLNHEYINPTFLHPKGPTKVDGRRPEDEVIREVNAHGVSIIHVKKDTKTQKVELVKNSVYNRRITGSTLMEFAGPAAGNALLATKFSPSGVQTRGTHNNCGNGYTPWGTYLTTEENFIGYFTRSVTDDAARRPEEIVALQRYGLKQGASSRYGWETAQGQVESQDLYDRWNADVKAANAGQDYRNAPNTFGWMVEIDPFDSRQAPVKRTALGRFAHEDCRTSRVIEGQNLAFYMGDDSRGEYIYKFVSDAKWDPKDINGGYRAGDKYMNSGKFYVAKFNADGTGQWLELSYG
;
A
#
# COMPACT_ATOMS: atom_id res chain seq x y z
N MET A 1 9.26 24.62 20.15
CA MET A 1 10.08 23.41 19.93
C MET A 1 10.40 23.37 18.45
N THR A 2 11.58 23.87 18.07
CA THR A 2 12.07 23.92 16.69
C THR A 2 13.31 23.07 16.60
N GLN A 3 13.13 21.75 16.67
CA GLN A 3 14.05 20.84 15.99
C GLN A 3 13.25 20.24 14.86
N LEU A 4 13.35 20.88 13.70
CA LEU A 4 13.15 20.18 12.44
C LEU A 4 14.22 19.09 12.45
N THR A 5 13.85 17.86 12.75
CA THR A 5 14.67 16.71 12.39
C THR A 5 14.90 16.85 10.88
N PRO A 6 16.16 16.95 10.42
CA PRO A 6 16.44 16.96 9.00
C PRO A 6 15.78 15.73 8.38
N TYR A 7 15.05 15.92 7.29
CA TYR A 7 14.74 14.81 6.39
C TYR A 7 16.09 14.26 5.93
N HIS A 8 16.43 13.06 6.37
CA HIS A 8 17.64 12.38 5.93
C HIS A 8 17.32 11.67 4.61
N GLU A 9 17.85 12.20 3.49
CA GLU A 9 17.82 11.55 2.16
C GLU A 9 18.44 10.13 2.18
N ASP A 10 19.08 9.72 3.27
CA ASP A 10 19.62 8.38 3.50
C ASP A 10 18.56 7.26 3.52
N GLN A 11 17.26 7.61 3.47
CA GLN A 11 16.17 6.64 3.30
C GLN A 11 15.90 6.27 1.82
N GLU A 12 16.30 7.10 0.85
CA GLU A 12 16.18 6.73 -0.56
C GLU A 12 17.31 5.77 -0.94
N LEU A 13 16.97 4.48 -0.92
CA LEU A 13 17.87 3.42 -1.34
C LEU A 13 18.11 3.48 -2.86
N ASP A 14 19.26 4.00 -3.28
CA ASP A 14 19.75 3.82 -4.66
C ASP A 14 20.57 2.51 -4.74
N ASN A 15 19.87 1.41 -4.97
CA ASN A 15 20.47 0.09 -5.18
C ASN A 15 20.40 -0.39 -6.63
N ASN A 16 19.86 0.44 -7.53
CA ASN A 16 19.81 0.12 -8.95
C ASN A 16 21.12 0.55 -9.63
N THR A 17 22.01 -0.43 -9.82
CA THR A 17 23.31 -0.20 -10.47
C THR A 17 23.27 -0.31 -12.00
N SER A 18 22.09 -0.31 -12.61
CA SER A 18 21.98 -0.36 -14.07
C SER A 18 22.55 0.90 -14.72
N THR A 19 23.07 0.76 -15.93
CA THR A 19 23.58 1.88 -16.74
C THR A 19 22.50 2.46 -17.67
N ASN A 20 21.22 2.19 -17.37
CA ASN A 20 20.10 2.72 -18.12
C ASN A 20 20.05 4.24 -17.98
N VAL A 21 19.62 4.93 -19.04
CA VAL A 21 19.42 6.39 -18.99
C VAL A 21 18.28 6.69 -18.02
N HIS A 22 18.50 7.58 -17.05
CA HIS A 22 17.46 7.97 -16.10
C HIS A 22 16.32 8.70 -16.81
N PHE A 23 15.09 8.46 -16.34
CA PHE A 23 13.91 9.12 -16.91
C PHE A 23 14.00 10.65 -16.87
N ARG A 24 14.63 11.23 -15.84
CA ARG A 24 14.89 12.68 -15.77
C ARG A 24 15.65 13.19 -16.99
N ASP A 25 16.70 12.48 -17.39
CA ASP A 25 17.54 12.87 -18.53
C ASP A 25 16.78 12.73 -19.85
N ILE A 26 15.92 11.71 -19.99
CA ILE A 26 15.01 11.53 -21.13
C ILE A 26 14.02 12.70 -21.20
N LEU A 27 13.43 13.08 -20.07
CA LEU A 27 12.45 14.16 -19.98
C LEU A 27 13.08 15.53 -20.30
N GLU A 28 14.28 15.80 -19.79
CA GLU A 28 15.02 17.03 -20.04
C GLU A 28 15.39 17.21 -21.52
N GLN A 29 15.62 16.12 -22.25
CA GLN A 29 15.83 16.17 -23.71
C GLN A 29 14.57 16.59 -24.47
N HIS A 30 13.38 16.31 -23.92
CA HIS A 30 12.10 16.61 -24.56
C HIS A 30 11.51 17.97 -24.12
N ILE A 31 11.76 18.41 -22.88
CA ILE A 31 11.25 19.68 -22.35
C ILE A 31 12.24 20.82 -22.63
N ASN A 32 11.99 21.58 -23.71
CA ASN A 32 12.60 22.90 -23.84
C ASN A 32 12.08 23.83 -22.73
N ARG A 33 12.96 24.38 -21.87
CA ARG A 33 12.63 25.33 -20.78
C ARG A 33 11.63 26.42 -21.18
N ARG A 34 11.68 26.86 -22.45
CA ARG A 34 10.79 27.88 -23.03
C ARG A 34 9.32 27.40 -23.16
N SER A 35 9.08 26.13 -23.46
CA SER A 35 7.74 25.51 -23.50
C SER A 35 7.11 25.41 -22.10
N LEU A 36 7.92 25.11 -21.07
CA LEU A 36 7.45 25.03 -19.70
C LEU A 36 7.00 26.40 -19.16
N ILE A 37 7.80 27.45 -19.40
CA ILE A 37 7.51 28.83 -18.95
C ILE A 37 6.26 29.42 -19.63
N THR A 38 6.05 29.16 -20.93
CA THR A 38 4.83 29.61 -21.63
C THR A 38 3.58 28.90 -21.11
N LYS A 39 3.69 27.65 -20.64
CA LYS A 39 2.57 26.87 -20.10
C LYS A 39 2.29 27.15 -18.61
N THR A 40 3.29 27.53 -17.81
CA THR A 40 3.10 27.92 -16.39
C THR A 40 2.31 29.21 -16.21
N ALA A 41 2.34 30.13 -17.18
CA ALA A 41 1.53 31.36 -17.14
C ALA A 41 0.02 31.10 -17.28
N SER A 42 -0.39 29.86 -17.62
CA SER A 42 -1.79 29.50 -17.90
C SER A 42 -2.43 28.58 -16.84
N GLY A 43 -1.72 28.22 -15.77
CA GLY A 43 -2.24 27.34 -14.70
C GLY A 43 -2.44 25.85 -15.08
N ALA A 44 -1.99 25.41 -16.26
CA ALA A 44 -2.35 24.11 -16.84
C ALA A 44 -1.30 22.97 -16.66
N VAL A 45 -0.40 23.06 -15.69
CA VAL A 45 0.74 22.13 -15.57
C VAL A 45 0.30 20.72 -15.15
N ALA A 46 -0.66 20.59 -14.23
CA ALA A 46 -1.11 19.27 -13.75
C ALA A 46 -1.77 18.41 -14.85
N LEU A 47 -2.28 19.04 -15.92
CA LEU A 47 -3.02 18.35 -16.99
C LEU A 47 -2.16 17.96 -18.20
N THR A 48 -0.91 18.44 -18.31
CA THR A 48 -0.13 18.28 -19.55
C THR A 48 0.80 17.07 -19.59
N LEU A 49 1.14 16.45 -18.45
CA LEU A 49 1.88 15.19 -18.44
C LEU A 49 1.01 13.97 -18.73
N ALA A 50 -0.31 14.08 -18.55
CA ALA A 50 -1.27 13.02 -18.85
C ALA A 50 -1.81 13.03 -20.30
N SER A 51 -1.55 14.10 -21.08
CA SER A 51 -2.23 14.33 -22.37
C SER A 51 -1.44 13.90 -23.62
N THR A 52 -0.26 13.29 -23.50
CA THR A 52 0.50 12.78 -24.65
C THR A 52 0.26 11.31 -24.98
N LEU A 53 -0.51 10.55 -24.18
CA LEU A 53 -1.09 9.27 -24.63
C LEU A 53 -2.45 9.51 -25.28
N THR A 54 -2.44 9.80 -26.58
CA THR A 54 -3.66 9.87 -27.40
C THR A 54 -4.20 8.45 -27.64
N GLY A 55 -5.19 8.04 -26.85
CA GLY A 55 -6.12 6.97 -27.23
C GLY A 55 -7.29 7.57 -28.00
N CYS A 56 -7.26 7.47 -29.33
CA CYS A 56 -8.39 7.86 -30.18
C CYS A 56 -9.58 6.94 -29.92
N ASN A 57 -10.72 7.50 -29.50
CA ASN A 57 -12.01 6.84 -29.62
C ASN A 57 -13.11 7.90 -29.77
N ASP A 58 -13.36 8.32 -31.00
CA ASP A 58 -14.57 9.06 -31.37
C ASP A 58 -15.71 8.06 -31.54
N ASN A 59 -16.82 8.27 -30.83
CA ASN A 59 -18.11 7.67 -31.16
C ASN A 59 -19.20 8.70 -30.84
N ASP A 60 -19.47 9.56 -31.81
CA ASP A 60 -20.64 10.43 -31.83
C ASP A 60 -21.88 9.61 -32.21
N ASN A 61 -22.84 9.49 -31.30
CA ASN A 61 -24.19 9.08 -31.67
C ASN A 61 -25.18 9.94 -30.88
N LYS A 62 -25.71 10.99 -31.53
CA LYS A 62 -26.74 11.88 -30.98
C LYS A 62 -28.12 11.40 -31.44
N SER A 63 -28.96 10.96 -30.51
CA SER A 63 -30.41 10.98 -30.68
C SER A 63 -31.04 11.98 -29.72
N ASN A 64 -31.67 13.02 -30.25
CA ASN A 64 -32.46 13.99 -29.51
C ASN A 64 -33.79 13.40 -29.07
N ASN A 65 -34.17 13.60 -27.81
CA ASN A 65 -35.57 13.77 -27.42
C ASN A 65 -35.69 14.66 -26.18
N ASN A 66 -36.45 15.75 -26.34
CA ASN A 66 -36.79 16.72 -25.29
C ASN A 66 -38.00 16.24 -24.48
N ASN A 67 -37.94 16.33 -23.15
CA ASN A 67 -39.04 16.85 -22.32
C ASN A 67 -38.67 17.04 -20.83
N GLY A 68 -39.04 18.20 -20.26
CA GLY A 68 -39.54 18.33 -18.89
C GLY A 68 -38.55 18.55 -17.73
N GLY A 69 -38.30 19.82 -17.38
CA GLY A 69 -38.32 20.33 -15.99
C GLY A 69 -37.67 19.52 -14.85
N THR A 70 -36.36 19.32 -14.90
CA THR A 70 -35.48 19.13 -13.74
C THR A 70 -34.11 19.70 -14.12
N ASN A 71 -33.31 20.21 -13.16
CA ASN A 71 -31.93 20.65 -13.44
C ASN A 71 -31.25 19.68 -14.43
N PRO A 72 -30.63 20.18 -15.51
CA PRO A 72 -30.07 19.30 -16.53
C PRO A 72 -29.15 18.28 -15.86
N PRO A 73 -29.22 16.99 -16.24
CA PRO A 73 -28.30 15.98 -15.73
C PRO A 73 -26.90 16.53 -15.84
N ILE A 74 -26.21 16.67 -14.71
CA ILE A 74 -24.78 17.01 -14.74
C ILE A 74 -24.13 15.85 -15.47
N ASP A 75 -23.60 16.11 -16.66
CA ASP A 75 -22.77 15.12 -17.34
C ASP A 75 -21.56 14.85 -16.42
N PRO A 76 -21.45 13.66 -15.82
CA PRO A 76 -20.37 13.35 -14.89
C PRO A 76 -19.00 13.41 -15.57
N ASN A 77 -18.95 13.43 -16.91
CA ASN A 77 -17.72 13.55 -17.70
C ASN A 77 -17.42 14.99 -18.14
N LYS A 78 -18.30 15.98 -17.87
CA LYS A 78 -18.02 17.37 -18.21
C LYS A 78 -16.91 17.89 -17.30
N LYS A 79 -15.74 18.16 -17.90
CA LYS A 79 -14.60 18.76 -17.17
C LYS A 79 -15.03 20.11 -16.56
N PRO A 80 -14.74 20.36 -15.27
CA PRO A 80 -15.03 21.65 -14.68
C PRO A 80 -14.21 22.75 -15.36
N GLU A 81 -14.88 23.85 -15.69
CA GLU A 81 -14.25 25.00 -16.37
C GLU A 81 -13.45 25.90 -15.40
N LYS A 82 -13.75 25.81 -14.09
CA LYS A 82 -13.05 26.54 -13.02
C LYS A 82 -13.12 25.78 -11.69
N LEU A 83 -12.20 26.11 -10.78
CA LEU A 83 -12.31 25.77 -9.37
C LEU A 83 -13.24 26.77 -8.67
N ASN A 84 -14.09 26.30 -7.76
CA ASN A 84 -15.12 27.11 -7.09
C ASN A 84 -14.74 27.53 -5.66
N PHE A 85 -13.46 27.39 -5.28
CA PHE A 85 -12.96 27.81 -3.96
C PHE A 85 -11.75 28.74 -4.14
N THR A 86 -11.53 29.61 -3.15
CA THR A 86 -10.32 30.42 -3.07
C THR A 86 -9.18 29.57 -2.51
N THR A 87 -8.04 29.55 -3.19
CA THR A 87 -6.86 28.79 -2.74
C THR A 87 -6.32 29.31 -1.41
N VAL A 88 -5.95 28.40 -0.51
CA VAL A 88 -5.33 28.74 0.78
C VAL A 88 -3.88 29.19 0.57
N PRO A 89 -3.44 30.32 1.15
CA PRO A 89 -2.03 30.71 1.13
C PRO A 89 -1.13 29.74 1.88
N LYS A 90 0.10 29.52 1.39
CA LYS A 90 1.12 28.74 2.10
C LYS A 90 1.38 29.35 3.48
N ASN A 91 1.48 28.51 4.50
CA ASN A 91 1.79 28.91 5.87
C ASN A 91 2.55 27.78 6.59
N LEU A 92 3.05 28.07 7.80
CA LEU A 92 3.79 27.13 8.65
C LEU A 92 3.03 26.83 9.95
N ASN A 93 1.71 27.00 9.95
CA ASN A 93 0.92 26.80 11.15
C ASN A 93 0.79 25.30 11.45
N ASP A 94 0.80 24.94 12.74
CA ASP A 94 0.58 23.56 13.20
C ASP A 94 -0.93 23.23 13.29
N ILE A 95 -1.68 23.58 12.23
CA ILE A 95 -3.11 23.31 12.06
C ILE A 95 -3.41 23.08 10.59
N VAL A 96 -4.44 22.28 10.29
CA VAL A 96 -4.97 22.13 8.93
C VAL A 96 -5.73 23.41 8.57
N THR A 97 -5.21 24.18 7.62
CA THR A 97 -5.90 25.38 7.10
C THR A 97 -6.68 25.03 5.83
N VAL A 98 -7.97 25.31 5.82
CA VAL A 98 -8.90 25.00 4.70
C VAL A 98 -9.47 26.27 4.06
N PRO A 99 -10.01 26.21 2.83
CA PRO A 99 -10.69 27.34 2.21
C PRO A 99 -11.88 27.86 3.03
N GLU A 100 -12.28 29.11 2.83
CA GLU A 100 -13.48 29.67 3.43
C GLU A 100 -14.72 28.81 3.09
N GLY A 101 -15.55 28.52 4.11
CA GLY A 101 -16.73 27.66 3.98
C GLY A 101 -16.45 26.15 4.12
N TYR A 102 -15.21 25.75 4.35
CA TYR A 102 -14.82 24.36 4.63
C TYR A 102 -14.43 24.17 6.09
N GLU A 103 -14.53 22.92 6.56
CA GLU A 103 -14.11 22.49 7.89
C GLU A 103 -13.23 21.23 7.78
N ALA A 104 -12.33 21.04 8.73
CA ALA A 104 -11.52 19.83 8.88
C ALA A 104 -11.80 19.21 10.26
N HIS A 105 -12.12 17.91 10.28
CA HIS A 105 -12.41 17.15 11.48
C HIS A 105 -11.56 15.89 11.51
N VAL A 106 -11.01 15.55 12.68
CA VAL A 106 -10.30 14.28 12.88
C VAL A 106 -11.31 13.14 12.92
N LEU A 107 -11.14 12.16 12.03
CA LEU A 107 -12.02 10.99 11.94
C LEU A 107 -11.46 9.78 12.71
N TYR A 108 -10.16 9.53 12.57
CA TYR A 108 -9.48 8.35 13.10
C TYR A 108 -8.00 8.69 13.31
N ALA A 109 -7.55 8.71 14.55
CA ALA A 109 -6.17 9.01 14.93
C ALA A 109 -5.41 7.75 15.37
N LEU A 110 -4.09 7.83 15.49
CA LEU A 110 -3.26 6.79 16.10
C LEU A 110 -3.84 6.37 17.47
N GLY A 111 -3.91 5.06 17.72
CA GLY A 111 -4.35 4.50 19.00
C GLY A 111 -5.87 4.47 19.23
N ASP A 112 -6.66 5.14 18.38
CA ASP A 112 -8.13 5.11 18.44
C ASP A 112 -8.65 3.68 18.37
N SER A 113 -9.53 3.32 19.30
CA SER A 113 -10.10 1.98 19.33
C SER A 113 -11.17 1.79 18.26
N ILE A 114 -11.09 0.66 17.54
CA ILE A 114 -12.12 0.21 16.60
C ILE A 114 -13.13 -0.76 17.24
N ASN A 115 -13.02 -0.98 18.55
CA ASN A 115 -13.87 -1.91 19.29
C ASN A 115 -14.26 -1.33 20.67
N PRO A 116 -15.56 -1.30 21.04
CA PRO A 116 -16.02 -0.66 22.27
C PRO A 116 -15.50 -1.30 23.56
N THR A 117 -14.98 -2.53 23.52
CA THR A 117 -14.37 -3.20 24.68
C THR A 117 -13.06 -2.55 25.12
N TYR A 118 -12.36 -1.87 24.22
CA TYR A 118 -11.10 -1.20 24.51
C TYR A 118 -11.34 0.29 24.71
N ALA A 119 -10.92 0.80 25.88
CA ALA A 119 -10.99 2.22 26.20
C ALA A 119 -10.16 3.07 25.23
N GLU A 120 -10.46 4.37 25.18
CA GLU A 120 -9.65 5.34 24.45
C GLU A 120 -8.19 5.33 24.91
N TRP A 121 -7.31 5.83 24.05
CA TRP A 121 -5.89 5.97 24.36
C TRP A 121 -5.67 6.95 25.53
N ASP A 122 -4.80 6.57 26.46
CA ASP A 122 -4.35 7.41 27.57
C ASP A 122 -2.83 7.33 27.70
N ASP A 123 -2.14 8.46 27.47
CA ASP A 123 -0.68 8.56 27.57
C ASP A 123 -0.14 8.22 28.97
N ASN A 124 -0.97 8.36 30.01
CA ASN A 124 -0.58 8.02 31.38
C ASN A 124 -0.73 6.53 31.67
N ASN A 125 -1.54 5.82 30.87
CA ASN A 125 -1.81 4.40 31.00
C ASN A 125 -1.76 3.73 29.62
N ILE A 126 -0.55 3.73 29.05
CA ILE A 126 -0.28 3.25 27.70
C ILE A 126 -0.91 1.87 27.49
N PRO A 127 -1.83 1.72 26.52
CA PRO A 127 -2.43 0.44 26.20
C PRO A 127 -1.38 -0.63 25.86
N SER A 128 -1.64 -1.87 26.28
CA SER A 128 -0.75 -3.00 25.99
C SER A 128 -0.56 -3.19 24.48
N GLY A 129 0.61 -3.66 24.07
CA GLY A 129 0.92 -3.93 22.68
C GLY A 129 -0.09 -4.85 21.97
N PRO A 130 -0.56 -5.94 22.60
CA PRO A 130 -1.61 -6.78 22.03
C PRO A 130 -2.91 -6.02 21.71
N SER A 131 -3.25 -4.97 22.47
CA SER A 131 -4.48 -4.20 22.22
C SER A 131 -4.48 -3.47 20.87
N PHE A 132 -3.32 -3.27 20.23
CA PHE A 132 -3.24 -2.68 18.90
C PHE A 132 -3.83 -3.55 17.79
N GLN A 133 -4.18 -4.81 18.05
CA GLN A 133 -5.04 -5.59 17.15
C GLN A 133 -6.45 -4.98 17.00
N PHE A 134 -6.83 -4.05 17.89
CA PHE A 134 -8.13 -3.37 17.87
C PHE A 134 -8.00 -1.85 17.97
N ARG A 135 -6.81 -1.30 17.72
CA ARG A 135 -6.58 0.14 17.70
C ARG A 135 -6.05 0.56 16.35
N SER A 136 -6.16 1.83 16.03
CA SER A 136 -5.48 2.44 14.89
C SER A 136 -3.98 2.25 14.96
N GLY A 137 -3.37 1.97 13.81
CA GLY A 137 -1.93 2.04 13.64
C GLY A 137 -1.45 3.48 13.51
N ASP A 138 -0.19 3.63 13.12
CA ASP A 138 0.49 4.92 13.00
C ASP A 138 0.72 5.28 11.53
N CYS A 139 1.03 6.55 11.26
CA CYS A 139 1.37 7.08 9.93
C CYS A 139 0.41 6.55 8.84
N HIS A 140 -0.86 6.97 8.94
CA HIS A 140 -1.89 6.58 7.97
C HIS A 140 -1.50 7.01 6.57
N ASP A 141 -1.68 6.12 5.61
CA ASP A 141 -1.29 6.35 4.23
C ASP A 141 -2.45 5.98 3.26
N GLY A 142 -2.15 5.28 2.16
CA GLY A 142 -3.09 4.90 1.11
C GLY A 142 -4.41 4.39 1.67
N MET A 143 -5.51 4.83 1.04
CA MET A 143 -6.85 4.54 1.54
C MET A 143 -7.91 4.48 0.44
N SER A 144 -9.00 3.76 0.69
CA SER A 144 -10.17 3.71 -0.18
C SER A 144 -11.45 3.50 0.60
N TYR A 145 -12.51 4.17 0.13
CA TYR A 145 -13.86 4.00 0.65
C TYR A 145 -14.63 2.99 -0.21
N PHE A 146 -15.29 2.04 0.45
CA PHE A 146 -16.13 1.03 -0.18
C PHE A 146 -17.56 1.17 0.37
N GLY A 147 -18.51 1.51 -0.50
CA GLY A 147 -19.91 1.64 -0.10
C GLY A 147 -20.48 0.31 0.42
N LEU A 148 -21.19 0.36 1.54
CA LEU A 148 -21.82 -0.79 2.19
C LEU A 148 -23.32 -0.78 1.92
N ASN A 149 -23.77 -1.78 1.16
CA ASN A 149 -25.20 -2.06 1.08
C ASN A 149 -25.62 -2.83 2.34
N THR A 150 -26.25 -2.14 3.28
CA THR A 150 -26.62 -2.70 4.59
C THR A 150 -27.67 -3.82 4.53
N ALA A 151 -28.44 -3.92 3.43
CA ALA A 151 -29.39 -5.01 3.23
C ALA A 151 -28.71 -6.33 2.84
N THR A 152 -27.59 -6.24 2.11
CA THR A 152 -26.86 -7.43 1.62
C THR A 152 -25.56 -7.70 2.39
N GLY A 153 -25.03 -6.70 3.10
CA GLY A 153 -23.72 -6.76 3.77
C GLY A 153 -22.55 -6.75 2.79
N ARG A 154 -22.73 -6.21 1.59
CA ARG A 154 -21.77 -6.32 0.48
C ARG A 154 -21.42 -4.95 -0.12
N TYR A 155 -20.38 -4.96 -0.97
CA TYR A 155 -19.94 -3.79 -1.71
C TYR A 155 -21.03 -3.31 -2.68
N ASP A 156 -21.27 -2.00 -2.67
CA ASP A 156 -22.15 -1.29 -3.59
C ASP A 156 -21.56 0.09 -3.87
N GLU A 157 -21.09 0.29 -5.10
CA GLU A 157 -20.45 1.54 -5.55
C GLU A 157 -21.38 2.76 -5.48
N GLN A 158 -22.70 2.54 -5.41
CA GLN A 158 -23.69 3.62 -5.33
C GLN A 158 -23.92 4.10 -3.90
N GLN A 159 -23.43 3.38 -2.88
CA GLN A 159 -23.55 3.81 -1.49
C GLN A 159 -22.41 4.76 -1.11
N SER A 160 -22.78 5.94 -0.61
CA SER A 160 -21.83 6.97 -0.16
C SER A 160 -22.10 7.50 1.26
N ASN A 161 -23.10 6.94 1.94
CA ASN A 161 -23.50 7.39 3.29
C ASN A 161 -23.15 6.37 4.38
N ASP A 162 -22.83 5.14 4.01
CA ASP A 162 -22.62 4.01 4.91
C ASP A 162 -21.64 3.08 4.18
N GLY A 163 -20.47 2.83 4.77
CA GLY A 163 -19.40 2.15 4.06
C GLY A 163 -18.16 1.87 4.90
N LEU A 164 -17.21 1.18 4.29
CA LEU A 164 -15.95 0.81 4.91
C LEU A 164 -14.85 1.73 4.37
N LEU A 165 -14.18 2.47 5.24
CA LEU A 165 -12.91 3.11 4.91
C LEU A 165 -11.80 2.11 5.25
N VAL A 166 -11.03 1.73 4.24
CA VAL A 166 -9.88 0.85 4.37
C VAL A 166 -8.65 1.69 4.15
N LEU A 167 -7.73 1.71 5.12
CA LEU A 167 -6.54 2.56 5.09
C LEU A 167 -5.31 1.84 5.62
N ASN A 168 -4.16 2.21 5.08
CA ASN A 168 -2.87 1.69 5.48
C ASN A 168 -2.30 2.39 6.71
N HIS A 169 -1.36 1.71 7.37
CA HIS A 169 -0.48 2.21 8.42
C HIS A 169 0.94 1.85 8.03
N GLU A 170 1.67 2.83 7.49
CA GLU A 170 2.89 2.59 6.74
C GLU A 170 4.05 2.24 7.68
N TYR A 171 4.41 3.18 8.54
CA TYR A 171 5.47 3.03 9.51
C TYR A 171 5.02 3.57 10.87
N ILE A 172 5.94 3.58 11.84
CA ILE A 172 5.70 4.18 13.14
C ILE A 172 6.66 5.33 13.39
N ASN A 173 6.20 6.32 14.15
CA ASN A 173 7.09 7.22 14.85
C ASN A 173 7.25 6.72 16.30
N PRO A 174 8.37 6.05 16.65
CA PRO A 174 8.53 5.45 17.98
C PRO A 174 8.45 6.47 19.12
N THR A 175 8.80 7.73 18.85
CA THR A 175 8.73 8.81 19.84
C THR A 175 7.30 9.16 20.23
N PHE A 176 6.34 9.02 19.30
CA PHE A 176 4.92 9.31 19.57
C PHE A 176 4.13 8.06 19.94
N LEU A 177 4.46 6.90 19.35
CA LEU A 177 3.84 5.63 19.67
C LEU A 177 4.12 5.18 21.12
N HIS A 178 5.32 5.51 21.63
CA HIS A 178 5.68 5.30 23.03
C HIS A 178 5.84 6.67 23.69
N PRO A 179 4.86 7.14 24.49
CA PRO A 179 4.92 8.46 25.14
C PRO A 179 6.17 8.73 26.00
N LYS A 180 6.86 7.67 26.45
CA LYS A 180 8.13 7.75 27.21
C LYS A 180 9.38 7.48 26.35
N GLY A 181 9.20 7.39 25.04
CA GLY A 181 10.19 6.90 24.07
C GLY A 181 10.31 5.37 24.07
N PRO A 182 10.85 4.78 22.98
CA PRO A 182 11.16 3.36 22.92
C PRO A 182 12.27 3.00 23.92
N THR A 183 12.19 1.84 24.56
CA THR A 183 13.16 1.42 25.57
C THR A 183 13.97 0.20 25.15
N LYS A 184 15.08 -0.03 25.87
CA LYS A 184 15.90 -1.24 25.79
C LYS A 184 16.24 -1.75 27.19
N VAL A 185 16.13 -3.05 27.40
CA VAL A 185 16.55 -3.75 28.62
C VAL A 185 17.60 -4.78 28.23
N ASP A 186 18.79 -4.71 28.82
CA ASP A 186 19.93 -5.58 28.49
C ASP A 186 20.23 -5.65 26.97
N GLY A 187 20.13 -4.49 26.30
CA GLY A 187 20.37 -4.35 24.87
C GLY A 187 19.22 -4.81 23.95
N ARG A 188 18.09 -5.28 24.50
CA ARG A 188 16.94 -5.81 23.76
C ARG A 188 15.72 -4.92 23.85
N ARG A 189 14.88 -4.90 22.82
CA ARG A 189 13.55 -4.26 22.87
C ARG A 189 12.62 -5.08 23.79
N PRO A 190 11.85 -4.43 24.69
CA PRO A 190 10.81 -5.13 25.44
C PRO A 190 9.75 -5.72 24.51
N GLU A 191 9.25 -6.91 24.87
CA GLU A 191 8.30 -7.65 24.04
C GLU A 191 7.01 -6.86 23.78
N ASP A 192 6.42 -6.24 24.80
CA ASP A 192 5.18 -5.47 24.67
C ASP A 192 5.32 -4.28 23.71
N GLU A 193 6.47 -3.60 23.73
CA GLU A 193 6.77 -2.54 22.75
C GLU A 193 6.85 -3.10 21.34
N VAL A 194 7.53 -4.23 21.13
CA VAL A 194 7.61 -4.85 19.79
C VAL A 194 6.24 -5.31 19.30
N ILE A 195 5.41 -5.91 20.16
CA ILE A 195 4.04 -6.29 19.78
C ILE A 195 3.23 -5.05 19.40
N ARG A 196 3.35 -3.94 20.15
CA ARG A 196 2.72 -2.66 19.82
C ARG A 196 3.14 -2.18 18.44
N GLU A 197 4.45 -2.11 18.21
CA GLU A 197 5.05 -1.62 16.97
C GLU A 197 4.61 -2.46 15.77
N VAL A 198 4.69 -3.79 15.85
CA VAL A 198 4.26 -4.69 14.77
C VAL A 198 2.76 -4.58 14.50
N ASN A 199 1.94 -4.43 15.56
CA ASN A 199 0.51 -4.23 15.42
C ASN A 199 0.12 -2.80 15.00
N ALA A 200 1.02 -1.83 15.10
CA ALA A 200 0.79 -0.47 14.61
C ALA A 200 1.01 -0.32 13.10
N HIS A 201 1.55 -1.34 12.42
CA HIS A 201 1.65 -1.41 10.96
C HIS A 201 0.45 -2.14 10.35
N GLY A 202 0.29 -2.05 9.03
CA GLY A 202 -0.65 -2.86 8.27
C GLY A 202 -1.83 -2.06 7.73
N VAL A 203 -3.05 -2.52 7.98
CA VAL A 203 -4.29 -1.94 7.46
C VAL A 203 -5.36 -1.88 8.55
N SER A 204 -6.16 -0.82 8.57
CA SER A 204 -7.44 -0.76 9.26
C SER A 204 -8.58 -0.86 8.24
N ILE A 205 -9.56 -1.70 8.54
CA ILE A 205 -10.91 -1.63 7.96
C ILE A 205 -11.79 -1.01 9.03
N ILE A 206 -12.38 0.15 8.76
CA ILE A 206 -13.31 0.82 9.67
C ILE A 206 -14.66 1.10 8.99
N HIS A 207 -15.74 0.74 9.66
CA HIS A 207 -17.09 1.08 9.23
C HIS A 207 -17.40 2.52 9.64
N VAL A 208 -17.69 3.36 8.64
CA VAL A 208 -18.05 4.76 8.83
C VAL A 208 -19.44 5.06 8.28
N LYS A 209 -20.15 5.96 8.95
CA LYS A 209 -21.48 6.41 8.55
C LYS A 209 -21.54 7.92 8.50
N LYS A 210 -22.16 8.44 7.45
CA LYS A 210 -22.43 9.87 7.26
C LYS A 210 -23.86 10.19 7.67
N ASP A 211 -24.02 11.19 8.53
CA ASP A 211 -25.32 11.80 8.78
C ASP A 211 -25.72 12.65 7.56
N THR A 212 -26.87 12.36 6.95
CA THR A 212 -27.31 13.03 5.72
C THR A 212 -27.80 14.46 5.93
N LYS A 213 -28.06 14.88 7.18
CA LYS A 213 -28.47 16.24 7.54
C LYS A 213 -27.27 17.10 7.91
N THR A 214 -26.38 16.59 8.77
CA THR A 214 -25.22 17.34 9.28
C THR A 214 -23.95 17.14 8.46
N GLN A 215 -23.92 16.14 7.57
CA GLN A 215 -22.74 15.69 6.82
C GLN A 215 -21.59 15.16 7.69
N LYS A 216 -21.79 15.02 9.01
CA LYS A 216 -20.80 14.45 9.92
C LYS A 216 -20.57 12.98 9.59
N VAL A 217 -19.31 12.56 9.56
CA VAL A 217 -18.90 11.16 9.40
C VAL A 217 -18.41 10.63 10.73
N GLU A 218 -18.90 9.45 11.13
CA GLU A 218 -18.55 8.84 12.42
C GLU A 218 -18.22 7.35 12.25
N LEU A 219 -17.30 6.88 13.10
CA LEU A 219 -16.93 5.46 13.23
C LEU A 219 -18.03 4.67 13.94
N VAL A 220 -18.44 3.54 13.35
CA VAL A 220 -19.36 2.58 13.96
C VAL A 220 -18.54 1.53 14.73
N LYS A 221 -18.15 1.83 15.99
CA LYS A 221 -17.22 0.99 16.78
C LYS A 221 -17.69 -0.45 17.00
N ASN A 222 -19.00 -0.71 17.06
CA ASN A 222 -19.55 -2.05 17.22
C ASN A 222 -19.77 -2.80 15.90
N SER A 223 -19.19 -2.33 14.79
CA SER A 223 -19.31 -3.01 13.51
C SER A 223 -18.52 -4.31 13.46
N VAL A 224 -19.15 -5.34 12.90
CA VAL A 224 -18.50 -6.64 12.60
C VAL A 224 -17.43 -6.55 11.51
N TYR A 225 -17.41 -5.47 10.73
CA TYR A 225 -16.42 -5.26 9.66
C TYR A 225 -15.12 -4.64 10.19
N ASN A 226 -15.15 -4.03 11.38
CA ASN A 226 -13.96 -3.40 11.96
C ASN A 226 -12.86 -4.45 12.17
N ARG A 227 -11.70 -4.23 11.56
CA ARG A 227 -10.59 -5.19 11.58
C ARG A 227 -9.25 -4.48 11.47
N ARG A 228 -8.26 -4.96 12.23
CA ARG A 228 -6.84 -4.73 11.93
C ARG A 228 -6.25 -5.92 11.21
N ILE A 229 -5.44 -5.61 10.20
CA ILE A 229 -4.50 -6.51 9.56
C ILE A 229 -3.14 -5.93 9.87
N THR A 230 -2.22 -6.72 10.41
CA THR A 230 -0.97 -6.23 11.01
C THR A 230 0.26 -6.95 10.46
N GLY A 231 1.45 -6.54 10.91
CA GLY A 231 2.70 -7.23 10.62
C GLY A 231 2.78 -8.69 11.14
N SER A 232 1.75 -9.16 11.85
CA SER A 232 1.65 -10.54 12.36
C SER A 232 0.46 -11.34 11.81
N THR A 233 -0.46 -10.74 11.06
CA THR A 233 -1.66 -11.43 10.55
C THR A 233 -1.30 -12.57 9.59
N LEU A 234 -1.88 -13.76 9.74
CA LEU A 234 -1.69 -14.85 8.76
C LEU A 234 -2.09 -14.40 7.35
N MET A 235 -1.24 -14.72 6.36
CA MET A 235 -1.49 -14.44 4.94
C MET A 235 -1.15 -15.64 4.08
N GLU A 236 -1.82 -15.73 2.93
CA GLU A 236 -1.56 -16.74 1.91
C GLU A 236 -0.82 -16.14 0.71
N PHE A 237 -0.06 -16.96 0.01
CA PHE A 237 0.48 -16.62 -1.31
C PHE A 237 -0.40 -17.21 -2.41
N ALA A 238 -0.69 -16.42 -3.42
CA ALA A 238 -1.33 -16.89 -4.64
C ALA A 238 -0.59 -16.37 -5.88
N GLY A 239 -0.67 -17.12 -6.98
CA GLY A 239 0.06 -16.86 -8.22
C GLY A 239 1.40 -17.63 -8.34
N PRO A 240 2.23 -17.28 -9.33
CA PRO A 240 3.33 -18.13 -9.80
C PRO A 240 4.44 -18.41 -8.77
N ALA A 241 4.63 -17.55 -7.76
CA ALA A 241 5.67 -17.76 -6.76
C ALA A 241 5.18 -18.55 -5.53
N ALA A 242 3.87 -18.76 -5.37
CA ALA A 242 3.32 -19.52 -4.24
C ALA A 242 3.88 -20.95 -4.24
N GLY A 243 4.38 -21.40 -3.09
CA GLY A 243 5.00 -22.73 -2.96
C GLY A 243 6.47 -22.81 -3.40
N ASN A 244 7.05 -21.70 -3.87
CA ASN A 244 8.47 -21.69 -4.26
C ASN A 244 9.39 -21.82 -3.03
N ALA A 245 10.50 -22.54 -3.16
CA ALA A 245 11.48 -22.71 -2.09
C ALA A 245 12.09 -21.39 -1.58
N LEU A 246 12.10 -20.33 -2.38
CA LEU A 246 12.53 -18.99 -1.98
C LEU A 246 11.53 -18.27 -1.06
N LEU A 247 10.31 -18.78 -0.90
CA LEU A 247 9.32 -18.34 0.09
C LEU A 247 9.30 -19.24 1.34
N ALA A 248 10.03 -20.35 1.34
CA ALA A 248 10.07 -21.25 2.49
C ALA A 248 10.73 -20.56 3.69
N THR A 249 10.10 -20.69 4.85
CA THR A 249 10.60 -20.22 6.14
C THR A 249 10.31 -21.28 7.21
N LYS A 250 10.88 -21.13 8.41
CA LYS A 250 10.50 -21.93 9.59
C LYS A 250 8.98 -21.93 9.85
N PHE A 251 8.29 -20.83 9.58
CA PHE A 251 6.84 -20.71 9.76
C PHE A 251 6.05 -21.43 8.66
N SER A 252 6.46 -21.29 7.41
CA SER A 252 5.85 -21.96 6.26
C SER A 252 6.93 -22.67 5.43
N PRO A 253 7.33 -23.90 5.81
CA PRO A 253 8.36 -24.63 5.08
C PRO A 253 7.96 -24.95 3.63
N SER A 254 6.65 -25.00 3.35
CA SER A 254 6.11 -25.18 2.00
C SER A 254 5.99 -23.88 1.21
N GLY A 255 6.24 -22.70 1.79
CA GLY A 255 6.24 -21.41 1.06
C GLY A 255 4.87 -20.97 0.53
N VAL A 256 3.78 -21.42 1.16
CA VAL A 256 2.40 -21.09 0.75
C VAL A 256 1.74 -20.05 1.67
N GLN A 257 2.34 -19.80 2.84
CA GLN A 257 1.83 -18.87 3.84
C GLN A 257 2.95 -17.98 4.39
N THR A 258 2.56 -16.83 4.94
CA THR A 258 3.44 -15.94 5.71
C THR A 258 2.67 -15.28 6.84
N ARG A 259 3.35 -14.43 7.61
CA ARG A 259 2.74 -13.57 8.61
C ARG A 259 2.97 -12.11 8.22
N GLY A 260 1.88 -11.42 7.97
CA GLY A 260 1.77 -9.98 8.02
C GLY A 260 2.13 -9.25 6.76
N THR A 261 1.79 -7.98 6.83
CA THR A 261 2.13 -6.93 5.88
C THR A 261 2.60 -5.71 6.67
N HIS A 262 3.55 -4.96 6.12
CA HIS A 262 4.13 -3.79 6.77
C HIS A 262 4.64 -2.82 5.71
N ASN A 263 4.97 -1.59 6.13
CA ASN A 263 5.38 -0.55 5.21
C ASN A 263 4.36 -0.42 4.06
N ASN A 264 3.11 -0.35 4.51
CA ASN A 264 1.92 -0.27 3.68
C ASN A 264 1.79 1.18 3.19
N CYS A 265 2.27 1.48 1.99
CA CYS A 265 2.39 2.84 1.48
C CYS A 265 1.06 3.32 0.86
N GLY A 266 1.00 3.53 -0.45
CA GLY A 266 -0.23 3.80 -1.19
C GLY A 266 -1.17 2.58 -1.27
N ASN A 267 -2.13 2.64 -2.18
CA ASN A 267 -3.19 1.62 -2.21
C ASN A 267 -3.76 1.43 -3.60
N GLY A 268 -4.44 0.32 -3.84
CA GLY A 268 -5.34 0.13 -4.96
C GLY A 268 -6.73 -0.34 -4.50
N TYR A 269 -7.65 -0.38 -5.45
CA TYR A 269 -8.94 -1.04 -5.28
C TYR A 269 -9.32 -1.78 -6.55
N THR A 270 -10.07 -2.86 -6.37
CA THR A 270 -10.47 -3.72 -7.48
C THR A 270 -11.91 -3.44 -7.89
N PRO A 271 -12.28 -3.69 -9.16
CA PRO A 271 -13.67 -3.55 -9.62
C PRO A 271 -14.64 -4.50 -8.91
N TRP A 272 -14.14 -5.55 -8.24
CA TRP A 272 -14.95 -6.50 -7.49
C TRP A 272 -15.07 -6.22 -5.99
N GLY A 273 -14.56 -5.07 -5.52
CA GLY A 273 -14.78 -4.59 -4.16
C GLY A 273 -13.76 -5.08 -3.13
N THR A 274 -12.55 -5.46 -3.57
CA THR A 274 -11.42 -5.75 -2.68
C THR A 274 -10.42 -4.60 -2.67
N TYR A 275 -9.69 -4.48 -1.57
CA TYR A 275 -8.65 -3.50 -1.36
C TYR A 275 -7.28 -4.10 -1.68
N LEU A 276 -6.39 -3.29 -2.25
CA LEU A 276 -5.00 -3.66 -2.48
C LEU A 276 -4.11 -2.75 -1.63
N THR A 277 -3.32 -3.33 -0.74
CA THR A 277 -2.28 -2.60 0.01
C THR A 277 -0.90 -2.96 -0.53
N THR A 278 0.02 -1.99 -0.50
CA THR A 278 1.31 -2.04 -1.19
C THR A 278 2.45 -2.11 -0.18
N GLU A 279 3.32 -3.12 -0.28
CA GLU A 279 4.51 -3.22 0.58
C GLU A 279 5.70 -2.51 -0.11
N GLU A 280 6.19 -1.44 0.49
CA GLU A 280 7.13 -0.50 -0.15
C GLU A 280 8.55 -0.63 0.42
N ASN A 281 8.91 0.12 1.47
CA ASN A 281 10.21 0.06 2.16
C ASN A 281 10.33 -1.13 3.14
N PHE A 282 9.80 -2.30 2.75
CA PHE A 282 9.74 -3.52 3.56
C PHE A 282 11.13 -4.05 4.00
N ILE A 283 12.16 -3.79 3.19
CA ILE A 283 13.49 -4.39 3.38
C ILE A 283 14.18 -3.90 4.66
N GLY A 284 13.92 -2.65 5.08
CA GLY A 284 14.57 -2.02 6.23
C GLY A 284 14.21 -2.63 7.58
N TYR A 285 13.26 -3.56 7.62
CA TYR A 285 12.81 -4.24 8.84
C TYR A 285 13.64 -5.46 9.19
N PHE A 286 14.53 -5.90 8.29
CA PHE A 286 15.34 -7.09 8.48
C PHE A 286 16.77 -6.74 8.87
N THR A 287 17.33 -7.51 9.79
CA THR A 287 18.75 -7.46 10.11
C THR A 287 19.51 -8.57 9.40
N ARG A 288 20.80 -8.34 9.13
CA ARG A 288 21.69 -9.28 8.46
C ARG A 288 23.12 -9.14 8.97
N SER A 289 23.71 -10.23 9.43
CA SER A 289 25.04 -10.24 10.05
C SER A 289 26.18 -10.00 9.05
N VAL A 290 27.32 -9.52 9.58
CA VAL A 290 28.56 -9.28 8.83
C VAL A 290 29.27 -10.54 8.32
N THR A 291 28.75 -11.74 8.62
CA THR A 291 29.33 -13.03 8.21
C THR A 291 28.42 -13.84 7.30
N ASP A 292 27.20 -13.37 7.03
CA ASP A 292 26.17 -14.14 6.33
C ASP A 292 26.47 -14.44 4.85
N ASP A 293 27.21 -13.60 4.11
CA ASP A 293 27.58 -13.86 2.70
C ASP A 293 28.33 -15.20 2.54
N ALA A 294 29.15 -15.59 3.52
CA ALA A 294 29.91 -16.84 3.49
C ALA A 294 29.03 -18.10 3.50
N ALA A 295 27.75 -17.96 3.88
CA ALA A 295 26.78 -19.05 3.93
C ALA A 295 25.76 -19.01 2.78
N ARG A 296 25.91 -18.10 1.81
CA ARG A 296 24.97 -17.89 0.70
C ARG A 296 25.53 -18.24 -0.65
N ARG A 297 24.61 -18.50 -1.58
CA ARG A 297 24.93 -18.61 -3.00
C ARG A 297 25.09 -17.22 -3.63
N PRO A 298 25.92 -17.08 -4.69
CA PRO A 298 26.15 -15.78 -5.33
C PRO A 298 24.88 -15.07 -5.79
N GLU A 299 23.91 -15.79 -6.35
CA GLU A 299 22.64 -15.23 -6.83
C GLU A 299 21.77 -14.65 -5.70
N GLU A 300 21.84 -15.23 -4.49
CA GLU A 300 21.13 -14.73 -3.31
C GLU A 300 21.75 -13.41 -2.84
N ILE A 301 23.07 -13.31 -2.88
CA ILE A 301 23.80 -12.08 -2.52
C ILE A 301 23.43 -10.95 -3.48
N VAL A 302 23.43 -11.21 -4.79
CA VAL A 302 23.04 -10.23 -5.82
C VAL A 302 21.61 -9.75 -5.60
N ALA A 303 20.67 -10.67 -5.38
CA ALA A 303 19.28 -10.32 -5.10
C ALA A 303 19.17 -9.46 -3.82
N LEU A 304 19.77 -9.89 -2.71
CA LEU A 304 19.71 -9.15 -1.45
C LEU A 304 20.30 -7.74 -1.58
N GLN A 305 21.42 -7.58 -2.28
CA GLN A 305 22.03 -6.28 -2.52
C GLN A 305 21.13 -5.38 -3.37
N ARG A 306 20.47 -5.92 -4.40
CA ARG A 306 19.53 -5.16 -5.25
C ARG A 306 18.34 -4.62 -4.46
N TYR A 307 17.79 -5.41 -3.54
CA TYR A 307 16.72 -4.95 -2.66
C TYR A 307 17.21 -4.11 -1.49
N GLY A 308 18.53 -3.96 -1.28
CA GLY A 308 19.10 -3.11 -0.22
C GLY A 308 19.49 -3.81 1.09
N LEU A 309 19.36 -5.14 1.19
CA LEU A 309 19.79 -5.90 2.37
C LEU A 309 21.24 -6.38 2.27
N LYS A 310 22.15 -5.42 2.33
CA LYS A 310 23.61 -5.66 2.33
C LYS A 310 24.05 -6.41 3.59
N GLN A 311 25.19 -7.09 3.51
CA GLN A 311 25.77 -7.78 4.66
C GLN A 311 26.09 -6.75 5.77
N GLY A 312 25.75 -7.06 7.03
CA GLY A 312 25.90 -6.13 8.15
C GLY A 312 24.77 -5.10 8.31
N ALA A 313 23.70 -5.18 7.52
CA ALA A 313 22.54 -4.30 7.65
C ALA A 313 21.85 -4.47 9.01
N SER A 314 21.51 -3.34 9.65
CA SER A 314 20.67 -3.29 10.84
C SER A 314 19.20 -3.14 10.48
N SER A 315 18.30 -3.72 11.30
CA SER A 315 16.86 -3.47 11.18
C SER A 315 16.50 -2.08 11.74
N ARG A 316 15.41 -1.50 11.23
CA ARG A 316 14.90 -0.17 11.61
C ARG A 316 14.50 -0.07 13.08
N TYR A 317 13.95 -1.14 13.65
CA TYR A 317 13.32 -1.10 14.97
C TYR A 317 13.90 -2.09 15.99
N GLY A 318 14.77 -3.01 15.56
CA GLY A 318 15.37 -4.02 16.44
C GLY A 318 14.38 -5.06 16.95
N TRP A 319 13.32 -5.35 16.18
CA TRP A 319 12.27 -6.31 16.58
C TRP A 319 12.82 -7.73 16.80
N GLU A 320 13.88 -8.10 16.09
CA GLU A 320 14.58 -9.37 16.27
C GLU A 320 15.23 -9.54 17.64
N THR A 321 15.40 -8.44 18.39
CA THR A 321 16.08 -8.48 19.69
C THR A 321 15.16 -8.90 20.83
N ALA A 322 13.84 -8.85 20.64
CA ALA A 322 12.87 -9.18 21.68
C ALA A 322 12.94 -10.67 22.07
N GLN A 323 12.63 -10.91 23.34
CA GLN A 323 12.52 -12.25 23.89
C GLN A 323 11.05 -12.54 24.23
N GLY A 324 10.49 -13.57 23.60
CA GLY A 324 9.08 -13.91 23.76
C GLY A 324 8.74 -14.44 25.15
N GLN A 325 7.75 -13.83 25.80
CA GLN A 325 7.11 -14.26 27.03
C GLN A 325 5.58 -14.38 26.85
N VAL A 326 5.01 -13.53 26.00
CA VAL A 326 3.59 -13.51 25.61
C VAL A 326 3.39 -14.23 24.29
N GLU A 327 4.20 -13.92 23.29
CA GLU A 327 4.15 -14.54 21.96
C GLU A 327 5.30 -15.52 21.79
N SER A 328 5.15 -16.43 20.82
CA SER A 328 6.22 -17.35 20.44
C SER A 328 7.47 -16.60 19.97
N GLN A 329 8.66 -17.05 20.40
CA GLN A 329 9.95 -16.46 20.01
C GLN A 329 10.12 -16.34 18.48
N ASP A 330 9.48 -17.23 17.74
CA ASP A 330 9.54 -17.25 16.28
C ASP A 330 8.93 -16.00 15.61
N LEU A 331 8.07 -15.25 16.32
CA LEU A 331 7.52 -13.97 15.88
C LEU A 331 8.56 -12.84 15.87
N TYR A 332 9.66 -13.00 16.60
CA TYR A 332 10.78 -12.06 16.67
C TYR A 332 11.95 -12.52 15.81
N ASP A 333 12.30 -13.81 15.87
CA ASP A 333 13.43 -14.38 15.11
C ASP A 333 13.30 -14.15 13.59
N ARG A 334 12.07 -14.05 13.08
CA ARG A 334 11.74 -13.81 11.68
C ARG A 334 12.28 -12.50 11.08
N TRP A 335 12.67 -11.55 11.92
CA TRP A 335 13.26 -10.28 11.48
C TRP A 335 14.78 -10.36 11.31
N ASN A 336 15.39 -11.51 11.62
CA ASN A 336 16.78 -11.80 11.28
C ASN A 336 16.82 -12.69 10.03
N ALA A 337 17.47 -12.17 8.98
CA ALA A 337 17.56 -12.82 7.69
C ALA A 337 18.78 -13.74 7.55
N ASP A 338 19.57 -14.02 8.59
CA ASP A 338 20.77 -14.86 8.47
C ASP A 338 20.45 -16.32 8.11
N VAL A 339 21.37 -16.96 7.39
CA VAL A 339 21.42 -18.41 7.24
C VAL A 339 21.85 -19.04 8.57
N LYS A 340 20.94 -19.78 9.23
CA LYS A 340 21.18 -20.39 10.54
C LYS A 340 20.99 -21.90 10.57
N ALA A 341 20.40 -22.48 9.53
CA ALA A 341 20.10 -23.90 9.45
C ALA A 341 20.57 -24.53 8.11
N ALA A 342 20.30 -25.82 7.93
CA ALA A 342 20.67 -26.52 6.70
C ALA A 342 19.77 -26.14 5.51
N ASN A 343 18.51 -25.78 5.76
CA ASN A 343 17.56 -25.38 4.72
C ASN A 343 16.62 -24.26 5.19
N ALA A 344 16.01 -23.56 4.23
CA ALA A 344 15.18 -22.39 4.48
C ALA A 344 13.89 -22.70 5.27
N GLY A 345 13.41 -23.95 5.27
CA GLY A 345 12.27 -24.38 6.09
C GLY A 345 12.58 -24.49 7.59
N GLN A 346 13.82 -24.22 8.01
CA GLN A 346 14.27 -24.34 9.41
C GLN A 346 14.78 -23.02 9.99
N ASP A 347 14.90 -21.97 9.18
CA ASP A 347 15.27 -20.63 9.61
C ASP A 347 14.45 -19.56 8.88
N TYR A 348 14.86 -18.30 8.98
CA TYR A 348 14.18 -17.15 8.41
C TYR A 348 15.00 -16.43 7.35
N ARG A 349 15.97 -17.11 6.72
CA ARG A 349 16.84 -16.50 5.70
C ARG A 349 16.09 -15.89 4.51
N ASN A 350 14.89 -16.42 4.26
CA ASN A 350 13.98 -16.04 3.18
C ASN A 350 12.80 -15.20 3.67
N ALA A 351 12.74 -14.81 4.95
CA ALA A 351 11.70 -13.92 5.45
C ALA A 351 11.62 -12.60 4.66
N PRO A 352 12.73 -11.97 4.21
CA PRO A 352 12.62 -10.81 3.31
C PRO A 352 11.88 -11.09 2.00
N ASN A 353 11.92 -12.31 1.47
CA ASN A 353 11.23 -12.69 0.24
C ASN A 353 9.72 -12.81 0.42
N THR A 354 9.24 -12.90 1.66
CA THR A 354 7.81 -12.99 1.95
C THR A 354 7.12 -11.62 1.99
N PHE A 355 7.87 -10.54 1.73
CA PHE A 355 7.42 -9.14 1.65
C PHE A 355 7.80 -8.47 0.33
N GLY A 356 7.23 -7.29 0.07
CA GLY A 356 7.38 -6.53 -1.17
C GLY A 356 6.32 -6.90 -2.20
N TRP A 357 5.16 -7.37 -1.76
CA TRP A 357 4.08 -7.85 -2.62
C TRP A 357 2.88 -6.93 -2.58
N MET A 358 2.09 -6.94 -3.65
CA MET A 358 0.71 -6.48 -3.60
C MET A 358 -0.12 -7.42 -2.72
N VAL A 359 -0.80 -6.90 -1.70
CA VAL A 359 -1.65 -7.72 -0.81
C VAL A 359 -3.11 -7.37 -1.01
N GLU A 360 -3.92 -8.35 -1.40
CA GLU A 360 -5.37 -8.21 -1.53
C GLU A 360 -6.08 -8.50 -0.21
N ILE A 361 -7.07 -7.67 0.11
CA ILE A 361 -7.91 -7.75 1.30
C ILE A 361 -9.37 -7.62 0.86
N ASP A 362 -10.21 -8.58 1.24
CA ASP A 362 -11.67 -8.43 1.17
C ASP A 362 -12.17 -7.71 2.43
N PRO A 363 -12.63 -6.44 2.34
CA PRO A 363 -13.07 -5.70 3.52
C PRO A 363 -14.47 -6.13 4.00
N PHE A 364 -15.24 -6.84 3.19
CA PHE A 364 -16.59 -7.31 3.52
C PHE A 364 -16.62 -8.76 4.03
N ASP A 365 -15.51 -9.50 3.93
CA ASP A 365 -15.41 -10.89 4.37
C ASP A 365 -14.07 -11.20 5.06
N SER A 366 -14.11 -11.34 6.38
CA SER A 366 -12.93 -11.61 7.21
C SER A 366 -12.61 -13.09 7.42
N ARG A 367 -13.38 -14.01 6.82
CA ARG A 367 -13.23 -15.46 7.05
C ARG A 367 -11.97 -16.04 6.41
N GLN A 368 -11.46 -15.40 5.35
CA GLN A 368 -10.25 -15.79 4.65
C GLN A 368 -9.08 -14.87 5.02
N ALA A 369 -7.87 -15.42 4.97
CA ALA A 369 -6.64 -14.65 5.15
C ALA A 369 -6.45 -13.69 3.96
N PRO A 370 -5.85 -12.50 4.17
CA PRO A 370 -5.35 -11.67 3.07
C PRO A 370 -4.36 -12.44 2.19
N VAL A 371 -4.29 -12.07 0.91
CA VAL A 371 -3.54 -12.82 -0.10
C VAL A 371 -2.46 -11.94 -0.74
N LYS A 372 -1.21 -12.39 -0.68
CA LYS A 372 -0.09 -11.78 -1.42
C LYS A 372 -0.12 -12.26 -2.88
N ARG A 373 -0.34 -11.34 -3.82
CA ARG A 373 -0.59 -11.60 -5.25
C ARG A 373 0.71 -11.60 -6.04
N THR A 374 1.34 -12.77 -6.11
CA THR A 374 2.72 -12.91 -6.60
C THR A 374 2.89 -12.65 -8.11
N ALA A 375 1.82 -12.75 -8.91
CA ALA A 375 1.89 -12.42 -10.34
C ALA A 375 2.09 -10.92 -10.61
N LEU A 376 1.81 -10.06 -9.62
CA LEU A 376 1.99 -8.61 -9.71
C LEU A 376 3.44 -8.18 -9.40
N GLY A 377 4.35 -9.14 -9.21
CA GLY A 377 5.78 -8.87 -9.00
C GLY A 377 6.13 -8.45 -7.57
N ARG A 378 7.43 -8.52 -7.27
CA ARG A 378 8.00 -8.18 -5.95
C ARG A 378 8.97 -7.02 -6.05
N PHE A 379 8.66 -5.89 -5.44
CA PHE A 379 9.46 -4.65 -5.43
C PHE A 379 8.90 -3.68 -4.36
N ALA A 380 9.42 -2.45 -4.26
CA ALA A 380 8.90 -1.46 -3.31
C ALA A 380 7.65 -0.81 -3.89
N HIS A 381 6.49 -1.48 -3.75
CA HIS A 381 5.25 -1.02 -4.37
C HIS A 381 4.75 0.28 -3.73
N GLU A 382 4.58 1.33 -4.53
CA GLU A 382 3.95 2.59 -4.09
C GLU A 382 2.42 2.44 -4.08
N ASP A 383 1.84 2.17 -5.25
CA ASP A 383 0.40 2.18 -5.51
C ASP A 383 0.07 1.12 -6.57
N CYS A 384 -1.20 0.70 -6.64
CA CYS A 384 -1.74 -0.11 -7.73
C CYS A 384 -3.01 0.51 -8.32
N ARG A 385 -2.97 0.82 -9.62
CA ARG A 385 -4.13 1.34 -10.36
C ARG A 385 -4.62 0.33 -11.39
N THR A 386 -5.82 -0.17 -11.17
CA THR A 386 -6.52 -0.99 -12.17
C THR A 386 -6.91 -0.12 -13.36
N SER A 387 -6.80 -0.66 -14.58
CA SER A 387 -7.23 -0.01 -15.80
C SER A 387 -8.73 0.27 -15.79
N ARG A 388 -9.19 1.03 -16.80
CA ARG A 388 -10.62 1.13 -17.09
C ARG A 388 -11.23 -0.27 -17.21
N VAL A 389 -12.40 -0.41 -16.60
CA VAL A 389 -13.12 -1.66 -16.48
C VAL A 389 -14.08 -1.76 -17.67
N ILE A 390 -13.67 -2.50 -18.70
CA ILE A 390 -14.45 -2.69 -19.92
C ILE A 390 -14.78 -4.17 -20.04
N GLU A 391 -16.06 -4.51 -20.04
CA GLU A 391 -16.53 -5.89 -20.17
C GLU A 391 -15.91 -6.58 -21.39
N GLY A 392 -15.43 -7.80 -21.21
CA GLY A 392 -14.79 -8.58 -22.27
C GLY A 392 -13.34 -8.20 -22.59
N GLN A 393 -12.74 -7.25 -21.88
CA GLN A 393 -11.31 -6.91 -21.99
C GLN A 393 -10.51 -7.42 -20.79
N ASN A 394 -9.22 -7.69 -21.00
CA ASN A 394 -8.29 -8.00 -19.94
C ASN A 394 -8.11 -6.79 -19.01
N LEU A 395 -7.93 -7.03 -17.72
CA LEU A 395 -7.61 -5.97 -16.76
C LEU A 395 -6.11 -5.74 -16.74
N ALA A 396 -5.69 -4.49 -16.72
CA ALA A 396 -4.31 -4.13 -16.44
C ALA A 396 -4.19 -3.48 -15.06
N PHE A 397 -3.07 -3.71 -14.39
CA PHE A 397 -2.73 -3.16 -13.08
C PHE A 397 -1.39 -2.45 -13.24
N TYR A 398 -1.36 -1.14 -12.99
CA TYR A 398 -0.16 -0.30 -13.10
C TYR A 398 0.43 -0.07 -11.71
N MET A 399 1.74 -0.26 -11.57
CA MET A 399 2.45 -0.22 -10.28
C MET A 399 3.77 0.54 -10.43
N GLY A 400 4.13 1.33 -9.42
CA GLY A 400 5.43 2.00 -9.32
C GLY A 400 6.32 1.30 -8.29
N ASP A 401 7.63 1.33 -8.53
CA ASP A 401 8.67 0.92 -7.59
C ASP A 401 9.34 2.19 -7.04
N ASP A 402 8.99 2.59 -5.81
CA ASP A 402 9.44 3.86 -5.24
C ASP A 402 10.85 3.72 -4.64
N SER A 403 11.81 3.74 -5.54
CA SER A 403 13.23 3.79 -5.20
C SER A 403 13.99 4.43 -6.35
N ARG A 404 15.12 5.05 -6.02
CA ARG A 404 15.87 5.82 -6.99
C ARG A 404 16.33 4.93 -8.14
N GLY A 405 16.00 5.35 -9.36
CA GLY A 405 16.41 4.66 -10.58
C GLY A 405 15.61 3.38 -10.88
N GLU A 406 14.63 3.01 -10.06
CA GLU A 406 13.75 1.88 -10.32
C GLU A 406 12.65 2.20 -11.36
N TYR A 407 11.69 1.29 -11.51
CA TYR A 407 10.88 1.20 -12.73
C TYR A 407 9.37 1.33 -12.49
N ILE A 408 8.64 1.50 -13.61
CA ILE A 408 7.18 1.42 -13.65
C ILE A 408 6.80 0.08 -14.26
N TYR A 409 5.89 -0.62 -13.59
CA TYR A 409 5.43 -1.95 -13.97
C TYR A 409 3.95 -1.96 -14.37
N LYS A 410 3.60 -2.99 -15.14
CA LYS A 410 2.22 -3.28 -15.55
C LYS A 410 2.00 -4.78 -15.55
N PHE A 411 0.96 -5.24 -14.87
CA PHE A 411 0.45 -6.60 -15.02
C PHE A 411 -0.82 -6.59 -15.87
N VAL A 412 -1.02 -7.58 -16.73
CA VAL A 412 -2.25 -7.75 -17.54
C VAL A 412 -2.80 -9.15 -17.31
N SER A 413 -4.03 -9.26 -16.81
CA SER A 413 -4.69 -10.54 -16.54
C SER A 413 -4.87 -11.36 -17.81
N ASP A 414 -4.80 -12.70 -17.72
CA ASP A 414 -5.22 -13.57 -18.84
C ASP A 414 -6.73 -13.59 -19.01
N ALA A 415 -7.46 -13.49 -17.90
CA ALA A 415 -8.91 -13.44 -17.88
C ALA A 415 -9.44 -12.10 -18.36
N LYS A 416 -10.57 -12.14 -19.06
CA LYS A 416 -11.35 -10.97 -19.46
C LYS A 416 -12.35 -10.61 -18.36
N TRP A 417 -12.51 -9.32 -18.11
CA TRP A 417 -13.43 -8.77 -17.13
C TRP A 417 -14.88 -9.17 -17.43
N ASP A 418 -15.58 -9.62 -16.39
CA ASP A 418 -17.01 -9.90 -16.38
C ASP A 418 -17.64 -9.19 -15.16
N PRO A 419 -18.59 -8.25 -15.35
CA PRO A 419 -19.29 -7.57 -14.26
C PRO A 419 -19.96 -8.50 -13.24
N LYS A 420 -20.21 -9.77 -13.58
CA LYS A 420 -20.73 -10.78 -12.64
C LYS A 420 -19.74 -11.15 -11.54
N ASP A 421 -18.47 -10.80 -11.68
CA ASP A 421 -17.46 -11.04 -10.65
C ASP A 421 -17.42 -9.95 -9.56
N ILE A 422 -18.23 -8.90 -9.67
CA ILE A 422 -18.45 -7.95 -8.56
C ILE A 422 -18.89 -8.72 -7.30
N ASN A 423 -18.33 -8.38 -6.14
CA ASN A 423 -18.51 -9.12 -4.88
C ASN A 423 -18.00 -10.57 -4.92
N GLY A 424 -17.14 -10.90 -5.89
CA GLY A 424 -16.50 -12.22 -5.98
C GLY A 424 -15.38 -12.45 -4.95
N GLY A 425 -14.94 -11.41 -4.25
CA GLY A 425 -13.87 -11.47 -3.25
C GLY A 425 -12.59 -12.10 -3.81
N TYR A 426 -11.91 -12.93 -3.01
CA TYR A 426 -10.67 -13.59 -3.43
C TYR A 426 -10.82 -14.51 -4.64
N ARG A 427 -12.02 -15.04 -4.96
CA ARG A 427 -12.25 -15.84 -6.19
C ARG A 427 -12.09 -14.98 -7.44
N ALA A 428 -12.56 -13.74 -7.41
CA ALA A 428 -12.32 -12.79 -8.49
C ALA A 428 -10.84 -12.39 -8.53
N GLY A 429 -10.22 -12.15 -7.36
CA GLY A 429 -8.79 -11.92 -7.27
C GLY A 429 -7.95 -13.05 -7.87
N ASP A 430 -8.31 -14.32 -7.62
CA ASP A 430 -7.63 -15.48 -8.22
C ASP A 430 -7.76 -15.49 -9.74
N LYS A 431 -8.97 -15.22 -10.25
CA LYS A 431 -9.25 -15.16 -11.69
C LYS A 431 -8.43 -14.08 -12.39
N TYR A 432 -8.25 -12.92 -11.78
CA TYR A 432 -7.66 -11.75 -12.44
C TYR A 432 -6.21 -11.46 -12.06
N MET A 433 -5.69 -11.96 -10.94
CA MET A 433 -4.37 -11.59 -10.40
C MET A 433 -3.41 -12.76 -10.15
N ASN A 434 -3.79 -14.01 -10.47
CA ASN A 434 -2.87 -15.16 -10.37
C ASN A 434 -2.22 -15.55 -11.70
N SER A 435 -2.82 -15.20 -12.84
CA SER A 435 -2.32 -15.55 -14.18
C SER A 435 -2.48 -14.38 -15.14
N GLY A 436 -1.41 -14.10 -15.88
CA GLY A 436 -1.32 -12.97 -16.78
C GLY A 436 0.11 -12.71 -17.20
N LYS A 437 0.33 -11.53 -17.78
CA LYS A 437 1.62 -11.09 -18.29
C LYS A 437 2.11 -9.88 -17.51
N PHE A 438 3.37 -9.95 -17.08
CA PHE A 438 4.04 -8.90 -16.33
C PHE A 438 4.97 -8.12 -17.23
N TYR A 439 4.97 -6.79 -17.10
CA TYR A 439 5.69 -5.88 -17.97
C TYR A 439 6.42 -4.79 -17.18
N VAL A 440 7.50 -4.28 -17.76
CA VAL A 440 8.20 -3.07 -17.32
C VAL A 440 8.18 -2.00 -18.41
N ALA A 441 8.05 -0.73 -18.03
CA ALA A 441 8.05 0.39 -18.95
C ALA A 441 9.47 0.71 -19.44
N LYS A 442 9.59 1.02 -20.74
CA LYS A 442 10.74 1.70 -21.32
C LYS A 442 10.29 2.98 -22.02
N PHE A 443 10.89 4.10 -21.65
CA PHE A 443 10.68 5.39 -22.29
C PHE A 443 11.82 5.68 -23.27
N ASN A 444 11.47 6.31 -24.40
CA ASN A 444 12.41 6.70 -25.44
C ASN A 444 12.54 8.23 -25.48
N ALA A 445 13.69 8.74 -25.94
CA ALA A 445 13.96 10.18 -26.03
C ALA A 445 13.02 10.94 -26.99
N ASP A 446 12.37 10.25 -27.92
CA ASP A 446 11.38 10.83 -28.85
C ASP A 446 9.99 11.05 -28.22
N GLY A 447 9.83 10.74 -26.93
CA GLY A 447 8.56 10.87 -26.21
C GLY A 447 7.64 9.65 -26.34
N THR A 448 8.06 8.60 -27.05
CA THR A 448 7.34 7.31 -27.09
C THR A 448 7.75 6.40 -25.93
N GLY A 449 7.00 5.33 -25.72
CA GLY A 449 7.36 4.29 -24.76
C GLY A 449 6.78 2.94 -25.16
N GLN A 450 7.30 1.88 -24.53
CA GLN A 450 6.85 0.51 -24.75
C GLN A 450 6.82 -0.27 -23.44
N TRP A 451 5.94 -1.27 -23.39
CA TRP A 451 5.90 -2.26 -22.32
C TRP A 451 6.71 -3.48 -22.75
N LEU A 452 7.75 -3.81 -21.98
CA LEU A 452 8.60 -4.98 -22.21
C LEU A 452 8.14 -6.12 -21.31
N GLU A 453 7.81 -7.27 -21.90
CA GLU A 453 7.34 -8.44 -21.14
C GLU A 453 8.50 -9.01 -20.31
N LEU A 454 8.23 -9.27 -19.03
CA LEU A 454 9.14 -9.95 -18.11
C LEU A 454 8.68 -11.40 -17.94
N SER A 455 9.14 -12.25 -18.86
CA SER A 455 8.87 -13.68 -18.87
C SER A 455 10.19 -14.47 -18.88
N TYR A 456 10.14 -15.70 -18.35
CA TYR A 456 11.28 -16.61 -18.36
C TYR A 456 11.30 -17.44 -19.65
N GLY A 457 12.45 -17.44 -20.33
CA GLY A 457 12.62 -18.10 -21.64
C GLY A 457 12.01 -17.30 -22.79
#